data_AF-A0A1M7Y598-F1
#
_entry.id   AF-A0A1M7Y598-F1
#
_cell.length_a   1.000
_cell.length_b   1.000
_cell.length_c   1.000
_cell.angle_alpha   90.00
_cell.angle_beta   90.00
_cell.angle_gamma   90.00
#
_symmetry.space_group_name_H-M   'P 1'
#
loop_
_entity.id
_entity.type
_entity.pdbx_description
1 polymer ?
#
loop_
_entity_poly.entity_id
_entity_poly.type
_entity_poly.pdbx_seq_one_letter_code
_entity_poly.pdbx_strand_id
1 'polypeptide(L)'
;MKKSILIAVLGLSLGFVSVSVSQASLYVNDGAWIDVVSWDNFLTKTDDLGGTGSDPVDELKWLNNWLNTSGYIAEDFLMSDYTKFDPVVDLEVYSTSGDLSSKIDNSVAFALVDQPKYFFVKTGTTDESKGSNWFLFNNNINLDYAVFQLSGDGYYIKNVGKLSHAGQVGGGDTAVPEPATMLLFGTGLASLAAYRRKKN
;
A
#
# COMPACT_ATOMS: atom_id res chain seq x y z
N MET A 1 11.88 47.63 50.42
CA MET A 1 10.78 48.24 49.64
C MET A 1 11.13 48.04 48.16
N LYS A 2 10.44 47.13 47.44
CA LYS A 2 9.39 47.45 46.42
C LYS A 2 10.01 48.23 45.22
N LYS A 3 10.08 47.78 43.97
CA LYS A 3 9.19 46.94 43.14
C LYS A 3 9.89 46.43 41.86
N SER A 4 9.37 45.31 41.39
CA SER A 4 9.41 44.63 40.09
C SER A 4 9.49 45.52 38.83
N ILE A 5 10.24 45.08 37.81
CA ILE A 5 10.00 45.46 36.40
C ILE A 5 9.89 44.19 35.56
N LEU A 6 8.79 44.15 34.79
CA LEU A 6 8.26 43.05 34.00
C LEU A 6 9.06 42.80 32.72
N ILE A 7 9.10 41.52 32.34
CA ILE A 7 9.49 40.96 31.05
C ILE A 7 8.38 41.22 30.03
N ALA A 8 8.74 41.63 28.80
CA ALA A 8 7.85 41.56 27.64
C ALA A 8 8.61 40.94 26.46
N VAL A 9 8.56 39.61 26.35
CA VAL A 9 8.99 38.88 25.15
C VAL A 9 7.75 38.74 24.26
N LEU A 10 7.73 39.51 23.17
CA LEU A 10 6.69 39.44 22.16
C LEU A 10 6.99 38.23 21.25
N GLY A 11 6.43 37.06 21.60
CA GLY A 11 6.52 35.86 20.78
C GLY A 11 5.61 35.97 19.56
N LEU A 12 6.16 36.27 18.40
CA LEU A 12 5.47 36.21 17.12
C LEU A 12 5.39 34.73 16.67
N SER A 13 4.37 33.99 17.10
CA SER A 13 4.12 32.65 16.58
C SER A 13 3.51 32.76 15.17
N LEU A 14 4.33 32.59 14.14
CA LEU A 14 3.83 32.31 12.78
C LEU A 14 3.13 30.95 12.81
N GLY A 15 1.79 30.97 12.85
CA GLY A 15 0.99 29.79 12.58
C GLY A 15 1.15 29.42 11.11
N PHE A 16 1.79 28.29 10.84
CA PHE A 16 1.74 27.64 9.54
C PHE A 16 0.30 27.17 9.31
N VAL A 17 -0.45 27.89 8.48
CA VAL A 17 -1.70 27.37 7.92
C VAL A 17 -1.31 26.34 6.88
N SER A 18 -1.37 25.06 7.26
CA SER A 18 -1.27 23.96 6.30
C SER A 18 -2.52 23.99 5.42
N VAL A 19 -2.36 24.40 4.16
CA VAL A 19 -3.39 24.23 3.14
C VAL A 19 -3.33 22.78 2.69
N SER A 20 -4.33 21.98 3.07
CA SER A 20 -4.54 20.65 2.51
C SER A 20 -4.96 20.82 1.05
N VAL A 21 -4.04 20.57 0.12
CA VAL A 21 -4.40 20.40 -1.29
C VAL A 21 -5.19 19.09 -1.41
N SER A 22 -6.47 19.17 -1.79
CA SER A 22 -7.25 17.98 -2.10
C SER A 22 -6.67 17.35 -3.36
N GLN A 23 -6.09 16.16 -3.23
CA GLN A 23 -5.72 15.35 -4.39
C GLN A 23 -7.01 14.95 -5.13
N ALA A 24 -7.00 15.01 -6.45
CA ALA A 24 -8.10 14.48 -7.25
C ALA A 24 -8.18 12.97 -7.02
N SER A 25 -9.36 12.48 -6.65
CA SER A 25 -9.61 11.07 -6.41
C SER A 25 -9.63 10.27 -7.73
N LEU A 26 -9.26 9.00 -7.63
CA LEU A 26 -9.29 8.03 -8.72
C LEU A 26 -10.39 7.01 -8.43
N TYR A 27 -10.94 6.41 -9.49
CA TYR A 27 -12.02 5.44 -9.38
C TYR A 27 -11.77 4.20 -10.21
N VAL A 28 -12.24 3.05 -9.72
CA VAL A 28 -12.30 1.78 -10.47
C VAL A 28 -13.75 1.28 -10.52
N ASN A 29 -14.08 0.49 -11.54
CA ASN A 29 -15.39 -0.14 -11.65
C ASN A 29 -15.26 -1.66 -11.53
N ASP A 30 -15.60 -2.18 -10.36
CA ASP A 30 -15.56 -3.61 -10.01
C ASP A 30 -16.96 -4.09 -9.60
N GLY A 31 -17.92 -3.96 -10.51
CA GLY A 31 -19.35 -4.14 -10.23
C GLY A 31 -20.00 -2.97 -9.48
N ALA A 32 -19.20 -2.09 -8.89
CA ALA A 32 -19.57 -0.77 -8.41
C ALA A 32 -18.40 0.21 -8.61
N TRP A 33 -18.71 1.51 -8.61
CA TRP A 33 -17.70 2.56 -8.63
C TRP A 33 -17.07 2.70 -7.24
N ILE A 34 -15.77 2.44 -7.17
CA ILE A 34 -14.99 2.45 -5.92
C ILE A 34 -13.97 3.58 -6.01
N ASP A 35 -13.92 4.42 -4.98
CA ASP A 35 -12.91 5.46 -4.83
C ASP A 35 -11.60 4.81 -4.35
N VAL A 36 -10.58 4.90 -5.19
CA VAL A 36 -9.22 4.41 -4.92
C VAL A 36 -8.23 5.54 -4.68
N VAL A 37 -8.72 6.78 -4.52
CA VAL A 37 -8.02 7.98 -4.01
C VAL A 37 -6.81 8.44 -4.83
N SER A 38 -5.77 7.64 -4.98
CA SER A 38 -4.49 8.04 -5.57
C SER A 38 -3.72 6.85 -6.14
N TRP A 39 -2.69 7.16 -6.92
CA TRP A 39 -1.71 6.17 -7.39
C TRP A 39 -0.84 5.62 -6.28
N ASP A 40 -0.40 4.38 -6.44
CA ASP A 40 0.70 3.77 -5.69
C ASP A 40 2.07 4.30 -6.13
N ASN A 41 3.03 4.22 -5.22
CA ASN A 41 4.35 4.78 -5.46
C ASN A 41 5.25 3.77 -6.20
N PHE A 42 5.69 4.13 -7.40
CA PHE A 42 6.70 3.36 -8.13
C PHE A 42 8.03 3.35 -7.38
N LEU A 43 8.62 2.16 -7.22
CA LEU A 43 9.89 1.97 -6.54
C LEU A 43 11.02 1.62 -7.51
N THR A 44 10.84 0.53 -8.27
CA THR A 44 11.89 0.00 -9.14
C THR A 44 11.34 -0.95 -10.19
N LYS A 45 12.21 -1.41 -11.09
CA LYS A 45 11.91 -2.35 -12.15
C LYS A 45 13.10 -3.26 -12.45
N THR A 46 12.84 -4.41 -13.07
CA THR A 46 13.88 -5.28 -13.61
C THR A 46 13.41 -6.01 -14.88
N ASP A 47 14.37 -6.39 -15.70
CA ASP A 47 14.22 -7.29 -16.84
C ASP A 47 14.69 -8.72 -16.52
N ASP A 48 15.45 -8.88 -15.43
CA ASP A 48 16.00 -10.16 -14.99
C ASP A 48 15.82 -10.35 -13.47
N LEU A 49 15.35 -11.55 -13.09
CA LEU A 49 15.23 -11.99 -11.70
C LEU A 49 16.40 -12.89 -11.27
N GLY A 50 17.32 -13.22 -12.19
CA GLY A 50 18.46 -14.09 -11.94
C GLY A 50 18.15 -15.59 -11.92
N GLY A 51 17.03 -16.01 -12.53
CA GLY A 51 16.53 -17.40 -12.48
C GLY A 51 15.70 -17.81 -13.70
N THR A 52 14.84 -18.84 -13.57
CA THR A 52 14.06 -19.39 -14.72
C THR A 52 12.92 -18.49 -15.20
N GLY A 53 12.74 -17.34 -14.54
CA GLY A 53 11.79 -16.30 -14.91
C GLY A 53 10.36 -16.68 -14.51
N SER A 54 9.79 -15.92 -13.57
CA SER A 54 8.41 -16.05 -13.04
C SER A 54 8.20 -17.08 -11.91
N ASP A 55 9.28 -17.70 -11.40
CA ASP A 55 9.20 -18.51 -10.18
C ASP A 55 8.98 -17.56 -8.97
N PRO A 56 7.94 -17.79 -8.14
CA PRO A 56 7.71 -17.04 -6.90
C PRO A 56 8.96 -16.88 -6.02
N VAL A 57 9.83 -17.89 -5.99
CA VAL A 57 11.06 -17.88 -5.20
C VAL A 57 12.04 -16.83 -5.71
N ASP A 58 12.19 -16.72 -7.04
CA ASP A 58 13.10 -15.75 -7.65
C ASP A 58 12.55 -14.33 -7.54
N GLU A 59 11.23 -14.17 -7.65
CA GLU A 59 10.54 -12.89 -7.46
C GLU A 59 10.68 -12.37 -6.04
N LEU A 60 10.44 -13.23 -5.06
CA LEU A 60 10.58 -12.87 -3.65
C LEU A 60 12.03 -12.56 -3.29
N LYS A 61 13.00 -13.32 -3.81
CA LYS A 61 14.44 -13.03 -3.63
C LYS A 61 14.81 -11.67 -4.20
N TRP A 62 14.38 -11.37 -5.43
CA TRP A 62 14.62 -10.06 -6.05
C TRP A 62 14.02 -8.93 -5.20
N LEU A 63 12.77 -9.09 -4.78
CA LEU A 63 12.06 -8.12 -3.96
C LEU A 63 12.77 -7.88 -2.62
N ASN A 64 13.11 -8.94 -1.88
CA ASN A 64 13.82 -8.83 -0.60
C ASN A 64 15.19 -8.18 -0.78
N ASN A 65 15.95 -8.60 -1.79
CA ASN A 65 17.26 -8.01 -2.08
C ASN A 65 17.15 -6.49 -2.34
N TRP A 66 16.19 -6.07 -3.17
CA TRP A 66 16.03 -4.65 -3.48
C TRP A 66 15.54 -3.85 -2.27
N LEU A 67 14.52 -4.32 -1.54
CA LEU A 67 13.95 -3.61 -0.40
C LEU A 67 14.95 -3.52 0.76
N ASN A 68 15.71 -4.58 1.03
CA ASN A 68 16.73 -4.61 2.07
C ASN A 68 17.89 -3.66 1.71
N THR A 69 18.42 -3.77 0.48
CA THR A 69 19.49 -2.88 -0.01
C THR A 69 19.05 -1.40 -0.03
N SER A 70 17.78 -1.15 -0.31
CA SER A 70 17.21 0.21 -0.36
C SER A 70 16.74 0.72 1.01
N GLY A 71 16.83 -0.08 2.08
CA GLY A 71 16.47 0.31 3.45
C GLY A 71 14.96 0.40 3.73
N TYR A 72 14.12 -0.20 2.89
CA TYR A 72 12.66 -0.20 3.04
C TYR A 72 12.16 -1.25 4.05
N ILE A 73 12.94 -2.31 4.28
CA ILE A 73 12.64 -3.38 5.23
C ILE A 73 13.88 -3.69 6.07
N ALA A 74 13.65 -4.12 7.32
CA ALA A 74 14.71 -4.59 8.23
C ALA A 74 14.86 -6.11 8.21
N GLU A 75 13.80 -6.82 7.81
CA GLU A 75 13.73 -8.28 7.74
C GLU A 75 13.09 -8.68 6.41
N ASP A 76 13.57 -9.79 5.86
CA ASP A 76 13.10 -10.33 4.59
C ASP A 76 11.70 -10.92 4.73
N PHE A 77 10.86 -10.74 3.72
CA PHE A 77 9.58 -11.43 3.63
C PHE A 77 9.77 -12.92 3.32
N LEU A 78 8.91 -13.74 3.90
CA LEU A 78 8.89 -15.18 3.66
C LEU A 78 7.87 -15.54 2.58
N MET A 79 7.95 -16.77 2.07
CA MET A 79 6.97 -17.28 1.09
C MET A 79 5.55 -17.34 1.68
N SER A 80 5.42 -17.40 3.00
CA SER A 80 4.12 -17.28 3.70
C SER A 80 3.48 -15.90 3.55
N ASP A 81 4.29 -14.87 3.31
CA ASP A 81 3.84 -13.48 3.23
C ASP A 81 3.59 -13.07 1.77
N TYR A 82 3.89 -13.97 0.83
CA TYR A 82 3.80 -13.74 -0.60
C TYR A 82 2.53 -14.37 -1.16
N THR A 83 1.78 -13.57 -1.92
CA THR A 83 0.61 -14.05 -2.67
C THR A 83 0.78 -13.71 -4.14
N LYS A 84 0.58 -14.70 -5.02
CA LYS A 84 0.65 -14.56 -6.48
C LYS A 84 -0.74 -14.52 -7.10
N PHE A 85 -0.90 -13.65 -8.09
CA PHE A 85 -2.08 -13.49 -8.93
C PHE A 85 -1.75 -13.89 -10.36
N ASP A 86 -2.27 -15.04 -10.81
CA ASP A 86 -2.02 -15.57 -12.15
C ASP A 86 -3.23 -16.41 -12.62
N PRO A 87 -4.09 -15.89 -13.53
CA PRO A 87 -4.01 -14.58 -14.19
C PRO A 87 -4.45 -13.42 -13.26
N VAL A 88 -4.08 -12.19 -13.63
CA VAL A 88 -4.58 -10.96 -12.97
C VAL A 88 -5.87 -10.50 -13.65
N VAL A 89 -6.83 -10.04 -12.84
CA VAL A 89 -8.02 -9.34 -13.34
C VAL A 89 -7.73 -7.84 -13.34
N ASP A 90 -7.35 -7.33 -14.51
CA ASP A 90 -7.06 -5.92 -14.72
C ASP A 90 -8.36 -5.09 -14.73
N LEU A 91 -8.36 -3.98 -13.99
CA LEU A 91 -9.42 -2.98 -13.95
C LEU A 91 -8.93 -1.67 -14.55
N GLU A 92 -9.85 -0.96 -15.21
CA GLU A 92 -9.60 0.38 -15.72
C GLU A 92 -9.72 1.42 -14.61
N VAL A 93 -8.92 2.48 -14.70
CA VAL A 93 -8.92 3.60 -13.74
C VAL A 93 -9.55 4.82 -14.40
N TYR A 94 -10.35 5.54 -13.63
CA TYR A 94 -11.12 6.69 -14.06
C TYR A 94 -10.87 7.88 -13.15
N SER A 95 -10.91 9.08 -13.71
CA SER A 95 -10.78 10.32 -12.94
C SER A 95 -12.11 10.82 -12.37
N THR A 96 -13.24 10.29 -12.85
CA THR A 96 -14.59 10.64 -12.37
C THR A 96 -15.46 9.38 -12.26
N SER A 97 -16.06 9.17 -11.08
CA SER A 97 -17.01 8.08 -10.86
C SER A 97 -18.20 8.16 -11.81
N GLY A 98 -18.56 7.06 -12.45
CA GLY A 98 -19.73 6.97 -13.32
C GLY A 98 -19.51 7.44 -14.76
N ASP A 99 -18.33 7.99 -15.06
CA ASP A 99 -18.03 8.54 -16.37
C ASP A 99 -16.99 7.70 -17.10
N LEU A 100 -17.46 6.87 -18.04
CA LEU A 100 -16.61 6.04 -18.89
C LEU A 100 -15.69 6.87 -19.81
N SER A 101 -16.03 8.13 -20.09
CA SER A 101 -15.18 9.02 -20.90
C SER A 101 -14.01 9.61 -20.10
N SER A 102 -14.06 9.50 -18.77
CA SER A 102 -13.02 9.97 -17.85
C SER A 102 -11.90 8.94 -17.61
N LYS A 103 -11.88 7.87 -18.40
CA LYS A 103 -10.87 6.81 -18.36
C LYS A 103 -9.49 7.41 -18.50
N ILE A 104 -8.59 6.96 -17.65
CA ILE A 104 -7.18 7.34 -17.69
C ILE A 104 -6.44 6.34 -18.57
N ASP A 105 -5.68 6.85 -19.52
CA ASP A 105 -4.90 6.01 -20.40
C ASP A 105 -3.67 5.45 -19.70
N ASN A 106 -3.36 4.19 -20.01
CA ASN A 106 -2.17 3.48 -19.54
C ASN A 106 -2.08 3.34 -18.00
N SER A 107 -3.24 3.39 -17.35
CA SER A 107 -3.42 3.07 -15.94
C SER A 107 -4.11 1.73 -15.78
N VAL A 108 -3.72 1.00 -14.76
CA VAL A 108 -4.29 -0.30 -14.42
C VAL A 108 -4.51 -0.34 -12.92
N ALA A 109 -5.59 -1.00 -12.51
CA ALA A 109 -5.79 -1.41 -11.15
C ALA A 109 -6.07 -2.92 -11.04
N PHE A 110 -5.82 -3.51 -9.89
CA PHE A 110 -6.28 -4.87 -9.58
C PHE A 110 -6.56 -5.00 -8.08
N ALA A 111 -7.49 -5.89 -7.73
CA ALA A 111 -7.85 -6.12 -6.34
C ALA A 111 -6.75 -6.86 -5.58
N LEU A 112 -6.46 -6.40 -4.36
CA LEU A 112 -5.53 -7.01 -3.42
C LEU A 112 -6.29 -7.96 -2.49
N VAL A 113 -5.62 -8.97 -1.95
CA VAL A 113 -6.26 -9.94 -1.03
C VAL A 113 -6.31 -9.41 0.40
N ASP A 114 -5.43 -8.47 0.72
CA ASP A 114 -5.31 -7.80 2.01
C ASP A 114 -4.75 -6.38 1.82
N GLN A 115 -4.14 -5.81 2.86
CA GLN A 115 -3.42 -4.53 2.79
C GLN A 115 -1.91 -4.78 2.75
N PRO A 116 -1.36 -5.27 1.61
CA PRO A 116 0.07 -5.52 1.51
C PRO A 116 0.83 -4.21 1.59
N LYS A 117 2.09 -4.26 2.03
CA LYS A 117 2.99 -3.11 2.03
C LYS A 117 3.54 -2.84 0.62
N TYR A 118 3.75 -3.90 -0.14
CA TYR A 118 4.33 -3.83 -1.48
C TYR A 118 3.62 -4.79 -2.41
N PHE A 119 3.57 -4.42 -3.68
CA PHE A 119 3.17 -5.31 -4.74
C PHE A 119 4.06 -5.09 -5.95
N PHE A 120 4.14 -6.11 -6.79
CA PHE A 120 4.80 -6.02 -8.08
C PHE A 120 3.90 -6.58 -9.16
N VAL A 121 4.10 -6.08 -10.37
CA VAL A 121 3.40 -6.55 -11.55
C VAL A 121 4.42 -7.01 -12.57
N LYS A 122 4.15 -8.15 -13.18
CA LYS A 122 4.82 -8.58 -14.39
C LYS A 122 3.94 -8.24 -15.57
N THR A 123 4.41 -7.33 -16.40
CA THR A 123 3.81 -7.11 -17.71
C THR A 123 4.26 -8.23 -18.65
N GLY A 124 3.42 -8.62 -19.60
CA GLY A 124 3.83 -9.44 -20.74
C GLY A 124 4.80 -8.66 -21.65
N THR A 125 4.58 -8.69 -22.96
CA THR A 125 5.41 -7.93 -23.90
C THR A 125 5.20 -6.42 -23.71
N THR A 126 6.12 -5.78 -22.97
CA THR A 126 6.38 -4.34 -23.08
C THR A 126 6.98 -4.07 -24.45
N ASP A 127 6.97 -2.82 -24.89
CA ASP A 127 7.69 -2.49 -26.11
C ASP A 127 9.14 -2.98 -25.99
N GLU A 128 9.54 -3.88 -26.89
CA GLU A 128 10.80 -4.65 -26.85
C GLU A 128 12.06 -3.77 -26.74
N SER A 129 11.90 -2.45 -26.91
CA SER A 129 12.94 -1.44 -26.79
C SER A 129 13.32 -1.05 -25.35
N LYS A 130 12.58 -1.46 -24.30
CA LYS A 130 12.88 -1.05 -22.90
C LYS A 130 13.17 -2.17 -21.89
N GLY A 131 13.10 -3.44 -22.29
CA GLY A 131 13.63 -4.60 -21.54
C GLY A 131 12.90 -4.99 -20.25
N SER A 132 12.38 -4.05 -19.46
CA SER A 132 11.81 -4.34 -18.14
C SER A 132 10.44 -5.01 -18.22
N ASN A 133 10.28 -6.11 -17.48
CA ASN A 133 9.03 -6.87 -17.40
C ASN A 133 8.42 -6.85 -16.00
N TRP A 134 9.22 -6.62 -14.96
CA TRP A 134 8.76 -6.55 -13.57
C TRP A 134 8.87 -5.13 -13.04
N PHE A 135 7.82 -4.67 -12.36
CA PHE A 135 7.73 -3.35 -11.75
C PHE A 135 7.27 -3.50 -10.31
N LEU A 136 7.98 -2.88 -9.37
CA LEU A 136 7.72 -2.92 -7.93
C LEU A 136 7.15 -1.58 -7.47
N PHE A 137 6.13 -1.65 -6.62
CA PHE A 137 5.42 -0.51 -6.06
C PHE A 137 5.30 -0.63 -4.53
N ASN A 138 5.24 0.51 -3.87
CA ASN A 138 4.80 0.62 -2.49
C ASN A 138 3.29 0.92 -2.48
N ASN A 139 2.55 0.07 -1.79
CA ASN A 139 1.10 0.19 -1.69
C ASN A 139 0.72 1.33 -0.74
N ASN A 140 -0.19 2.20 -1.17
CA ASN A 140 -0.81 3.16 -0.29
C ASN A 140 -1.86 2.45 0.56
N ILE A 141 -1.57 2.28 1.85
CA ILE A 141 -2.24 1.36 2.82
C ILE A 141 -3.77 1.48 2.94
N ASN A 142 -4.38 2.51 2.35
CA ASN A 142 -5.82 2.74 2.39
C ASN A 142 -6.57 2.08 1.22
N LEU A 143 -5.91 1.24 0.42
CA LEU A 143 -6.48 0.68 -0.80
C LEU A 143 -6.53 -0.84 -0.73
N ASP A 144 -7.73 -1.39 -0.95
CA ASP A 144 -7.94 -2.79 -1.29
C ASP A 144 -7.57 -3.07 -2.77
N TYR A 145 -7.00 -2.08 -3.46
CA TYR A 145 -6.65 -2.12 -4.87
C TYR A 145 -5.24 -1.56 -5.07
N ALA A 146 -4.44 -2.26 -5.85
CA ALA A 146 -3.21 -1.71 -6.40
C ALA A 146 -3.56 -0.87 -7.63
N VAL A 147 -3.14 0.39 -7.67
CA VAL A 147 -3.49 1.38 -8.69
C VAL A 147 -2.22 2.08 -9.19
N PHE A 148 -1.84 1.85 -10.44
CA PHE A 148 -0.59 2.39 -10.97
C PHE A 148 -0.70 2.81 -12.43
N GLN A 149 0.20 3.69 -12.84
CA GLN A 149 0.33 4.17 -14.21
C GLN A 149 1.80 4.10 -14.63
N LEU A 150 2.09 3.40 -15.72
CA LEU A 150 3.47 3.23 -16.19
C LEU A 150 3.98 4.39 -17.08
N SER A 151 3.08 5.20 -17.66
CA SER A 151 3.46 6.27 -18.60
C SER A 151 4.20 7.41 -17.92
N GLY A 152 3.91 7.69 -16.65
CA GLY A 152 4.64 8.67 -15.85
C GLY A 152 6.13 8.34 -15.75
N ASP A 153 6.46 7.05 -15.74
CA ASP A 153 7.83 6.53 -15.65
C ASP A 153 8.45 6.23 -17.03
N GLY A 154 7.78 6.64 -18.10
CA GLY A 154 8.22 6.45 -19.48
C GLY A 154 7.97 5.04 -20.04
N TYR A 155 7.08 4.25 -19.42
CA TYR A 155 6.70 2.91 -19.86
C TYR A 155 5.26 2.89 -20.40
N TYR A 156 5.04 2.23 -21.54
CA TYR A 156 3.73 2.18 -22.17
C TYR A 156 3.23 0.74 -22.23
N ILE A 157 2.14 0.46 -21.53
CA ILE A 157 1.39 -0.79 -21.60
C ILE A 157 0.54 -0.73 -22.87
N LYS A 158 1.02 -1.33 -23.95
CA LYS A 158 0.35 -1.22 -25.26
C LYS A 158 -1.05 -1.88 -25.36
N ASN A 159 -1.48 -2.69 -24.40
CA ASN A 159 -2.85 -3.24 -24.33
C ASN A 159 -3.25 -3.38 -22.85
N VAL A 160 -4.44 -2.93 -22.47
CA VAL A 160 -5.05 -3.25 -21.17
C VAL A 160 -5.49 -4.73 -21.21
N GLY A 161 -5.10 -5.55 -20.21
CA GLY A 161 -5.12 -7.02 -20.27
C GLY A 161 -3.74 -7.67 -20.45
N LYS A 162 -2.66 -6.98 -20.04
CA LYS A 162 -1.25 -7.35 -20.28
C LYS A 162 -0.49 -7.74 -19.02
N LEU A 163 -1.10 -7.70 -17.85
CA LEU A 163 -0.46 -8.28 -16.68
C LEU A 163 -0.40 -9.79 -16.88
N SER A 164 0.83 -10.31 -17.01
CA SER A 164 1.05 -11.75 -17.08
C SER A 164 0.70 -12.35 -15.73
N HIS A 165 1.18 -11.71 -14.66
CA HIS A 165 0.86 -12.04 -13.29
C HIS A 165 1.26 -10.87 -12.38
N ALA A 166 0.79 -10.88 -11.15
CA ALA A 166 1.20 -9.95 -10.11
C ALA A 166 1.53 -10.71 -8.83
N GLY A 167 2.17 -10.05 -7.89
CA GLY A 167 2.31 -10.56 -6.54
C GLY A 167 2.34 -9.47 -5.51
N GLN A 168 1.99 -9.82 -4.29
CA GLN A 168 1.94 -8.91 -3.15
C GLN A 168 2.69 -9.51 -1.95
N VAL A 169 3.24 -8.64 -1.11
CA VAL A 169 3.96 -9.02 0.11
C VAL A 169 3.73 -8.05 1.27
N GLY A 170 3.97 -8.55 2.48
CA GLY A 170 3.85 -7.76 3.70
C GLY A 170 2.41 -7.40 4.06
N GLY A 171 1.47 -8.21 3.59
CA GLY A 171 0.08 -8.24 4.04
C GLY A 171 -0.07 -9.20 5.23
N GLY A 172 -1.18 -9.08 5.96
CA GLY A 172 -1.43 -9.88 7.18
C GLY A 172 -1.01 -9.21 8.51
N ASP A 173 -0.34 -8.05 8.46
CA ASP A 173 0.04 -7.25 9.64
C ASP A 173 -1.10 -6.38 10.21
N THR A 174 -2.36 -6.75 9.99
CA THR A 174 -3.35 -6.40 11.01
C THR A 174 -3.09 -7.33 12.18
N ALA A 175 -2.08 -6.98 12.99
CA ALA A 175 -2.08 -7.31 14.39
C ALA A 175 -3.38 -6.72 14.94
N VAL A 176 -4.46 -7.50 14.82
CA VAL A 176 -5.74 -7.20 15.43
C VAL A 176 -5.38 -6.92 16.88
N PRO A 177 -5.56 -5.69 17.39
CA PRO A 177 -5.33 -5.43 18.79
C PRO A 177 -6.20 -6.45 19.52
N GLU A 178 -5.58 -7.36 20.28
CA GLU A 178 -6.32 -8.33 21.05
C GLU A 178 -7.41 -7.54 21.78
N PRO A 179 -8.70 -7.85 21.52
CA PRO A 179 -9.73 -6.87 21.79
C PRO A 179 -9.69 -6.57 23.29
N ALA A 180 -9.73 -5.28 23.64
CA ALA A 180 -9.69 -4.81 25.03
C ALA A 180 -10.74 -5.51 25.93
N THR A 181 -11.71 -6.21 25.33
CA THR A 181 -12.61 -7.16 25.96
C THR A 181 -11.90 -8.32 26.69
N MET A 182 -10.75 -8.85 26.23
CA MET A 182 -9.99 -9.89 26.97
C MET A 182 -9.40 -9.33 28.26
N LEU A 183 -8.83 -8.13 28.20
CA LEU A 183 -8.35 -7.41 29.38
C LEU A 183 -9.52 -7.04 30.32
N LEU A 184 -10.63 -6.56 29.76
CA LEU A 184 -11.84 -6.20 30.52
C LEU A 184 -12.51 -7.45 31.14
N PHE A 185 -12.51 -8.57 30.44
CA PHE A 185 -13.02 -9.85 30.91
C PHE A 185 -12.14 -10.41 32.03
N GLY A 186 -10.81 -10.37 31.86
CA GLY A 186 -9.85 -10.76 32.89
C GLY A 186 -9.95 -9.89 34.15
N THR A 187 -10.02 -8.56 33.99
CA THR A 187 -10.16 -7.63 35.12
C THR A 187 -11.54 -7.72 35.78
N GLY A 188 -12.60 -7.99 35.02
CA GLY A 188 -13.96 -8.24 35.52
C GLY A 188 -14.05 -9.50 36.38
N LEU A 189 -13.44 -10.61 35.96
CA LEU A 189 -13.39 -11.85 36.75
C LEU A 189 -12.51 -11.69 38.00
N ALA A 190 -11.36 -11.02 37.88
CA ALA A 190 -10.47 -10.77 39.00
C ALA A 190 -11.13 -9.90 40.09
N SER A 191 -11.85 -8.85 39.68
CA SER A 191 -12.58 -7.97 40.60
C SER A 191 -13.77 -8.69 41.28
N LEU A 192 -14.46 -9.59 40.57
CA LEU A 192 -15.53 -10.40 41.16
C LEU A 192 -14.99 -11.42 42.19
N ALA A 193 -13.85 -12.06 41.89
CA ALA A 193 -13.18 -12.98 42.81
C ALA A 193 -12.69 -12.26 44.07
N ALA A 194 -12.15 -11.04 43.93
CA ALA A 194 -11.74 -10.20 45.05
C ALA A 194 -12.94 -9.79 45.93
N TYR A 195 -14.08 -9.45 45.32
CA TYR A 195 -15.29 -9.09 46.05
C TYR A 195 -15.84 -10.25 46.91
N ARG A 196 -15.81 -11.49 46.39
CA ARG A 196 -16.25 -12.68 47.14
C ARG A 196 -15.41 -12.96 48.38
N ARG A 197 -14.10 -12.67 48.35
CA ARG A 197 -13.20 -12.88 49.51
C ARG A 197 -13.41 -11.88 50.64
N LYS A 198 -14.02 -10.71 50.38
CA LYS A 198 -14.30 -9.70 51.40
C LYS A 198 -15.59 -9.97 52.18
N LYS A 199 -16.50 -10.79 51.64
CA LYS A 199 -17.81 -11.08 52.23
C LYS A 199 -17.80 -12.31 53.15
N ASN A 200 -16.72 -13.10 53.10
CA ASN A 200 -16.41 -14.14 54.09
C ASN A 200 -15.40 -13.59 55.10
#